data_AF-A0A0C3QL78-F1
#
_entry.id   AF-A0A0C3QL78-F1
#
_cell.length_a   1.000
_cell.length_b   1.000
_cell.length_c   1.000
_cell.angle_alpha   90.00
_cell.angle_beta   90.00
_cell.angle_gamma   90.00
#
_symmetry.space_group_name_H-M   'P 1'
#
loop_
_entity.id
_entity.type
_entity.pdbx_description
1 polymer ?
#
loop_
_entity_poly.entity_id
_entity_poly.type
_entity_poly.pdbx_seq_one_letter_code
_entity_poly.pdbx_strand_id
1 'polypeptide(L)'
;MSDSEEFKLSTPPNEEGIGEERQSLGFPKESSTVESLESMISYRIDKKRIRRLDTGTPKRGASAEVELAILLPQDLSEPLSTEESQHVAVKKLKMGDNSNEERVLRIRIIPSRSNSGDGIQSQSAALLKSIGQMHIDQGRVQQGITDIRRSLDIFRSTGDNEGVASTLCALAIAYFRIEEDSKAEETFTEAQEISSRFGYIWELGRALSGLAKIYYYQGDTGKAISSLIQVMELYTRLGTEVAIANVNYELGLVYMGEANYDEAESTLSKAYTLYTSIGADLGIGNAAAALGQLFFRREDVMKSASLLLEAQNIYERIGEKNGLTNTLWHRAKIYEREKQYTKALALLEEAQNISHDLGLTEYIARCDDFSQIIHEKMKDAAERVVN
;
A
#
# COMPACT_ATOMS: atom_id res chain seq x y z
N MET A 1 4.20 18.73 -57.88
CA MET A 1 4.92 19.54 -56.88
C MET A 1 3.91 20.59 -56.44
N SER A 2 3.30 20.59 -55.27
CA SER A 2 3.47 19.89 -54.00
C SER A 2 2.15 20.12 -53.26
N ASP A 3 1.42 19.07 -52.91
CA ASP A 3 0.26 19.19 -52.02
C ASP A 3 0.67 18.65 -50.65
N SER A 4 0.77 19.57 -49.69
CA SER A 4 1.01 19.31 -48.27
C SER A 4 -0.33 19.08 -47.59
N GLU A 5 -0.68 17.81 -47.35
CA GLU A 5 -1.79 17.45 -46.48
C GLU A 5 -1.38 17.65 -45.00
N GLU A 6 -2.05 18.59 -44.34
CA GLU A 6 -2.00 18.81 -42.90
C GLU A 6 -2.50 17.57 -42.16
N PHE A 7 -1.58 16.86 -41.50
CA PHE A 7 -1.89 15.86 -40.49
C PHE A 7 -2.51 16.58 -39.28
N LYS A 8 -3.84 16.60 -39.20
CA LYS A 8 -4.55 17.00 -37.97
C LYS A 8 -4.22 15.98 -36.88
N LEU A 9 -3.32 16.36 -35.96
CA LEU A 9 -3.17 15.67 -34.68
C LEU A 9 -4.54 15.64 -34.00
N SER A 10 -5.01 14.45 -33.66
CA SER A 10 -6.17 14.29 -32.79
C SER A 10 -5.87 14.97 -31.46
N THR A 11 -6.82 15.77 -31.00
CA THR A 11 -6.86 16.41 -29.69
C THR A 11 -6.40 15.48 -28.57
N PRO A 12 -5.62 15.96 -27.58
CA PRO A 12 -5.28 15.17 -26.41
C PRO A 12 -6.56 14.75 -25.66
N PRO A 13 -6.62 13.56 -25.05
CA PRO A 13 -7.78 13.18 -24.24
C PRO A 13 -7.92 14.16 -23.07
N ASN A 14 -9.14 14.64 -22.92
CA ASN A 14 -9.58 15.64 -21.95
C ASN A 14 -9.38 15.20 -20.49
N GLU A 15 -9.43 16.21 -19.63
CA GLU A 15 -9.38 16.28 -18.16
C GLU A 15 -10.41 15.41 -17.39
N GLU A 16 -10.92 14.30 -17.94
CA GLU A 16 -11.91 13.43 -17.29
C GLU A 16 -11.30 12.30 -16.42
N GLY A 17 -9.97 12.25 -16.25
CA GLY A 17 -9.27 11.07 -15.70
C GLY A 17 -8.96 11.04 -14.20
N ILE A 18 -9.17 12.12 -13.44
CA ILE A 18 -8.62 12.21 -12.07
C ILE A 18 -9.37 11.27 -11.08
N GLY A 19 -10.62 10.92 -11.37
CA GLY A 19 -11.46 10.09 -10.50
C GLY A 19 -11.10 8.59 -10.50
N GLU A 20 -10.69 8.03 -11.65
CA GLU A 20 -10.33 6.61 -11.77
C GLU A 20 -8.86 6.34 -11.37
N GLU A 21 -8.12 7.39 -11.02
CA GLU A 21 -6.65 7.38 -10.99
C GLU A 21 -6.03 6.95 -9.66
N ARG A 22 -6.81 6.85 -8.57
CA ARG A 22 -6.30 6.47 -7.23
C ARG A 22 -5.60 5.11 -7.20
N GLN A 23 -6.03 4.20 -8.07
CA GLN A 23 -5.44 2.87 -8.21
C GLN A 23 -4.53 2.75 -9.44
N SER A 24 -4.67 3.61 -10.46
CA SER A 24 -3.88 3.50 -11.70
C SER A 24 -2.52 4.17 -11.64
N LEU A 25 -2.31 5.16 -10.77
CA LEU A 25 -1.01 5.80 -10.60
C LEU A 25 -0.03 4.99 -9.75
N GLY A 26 -0.42 3.79 -9.33
CA GLY A 26 0.51 2.86 -8.70
C GLY A 26 1.04 3.31 -7.35
N PHE A 27 0.45 4.32 -6.70
CA PHE A 27 0.71 4.53 -5.28
C PHE A 27 0.34 3.20 -4.60
N PRO A 28 1.31 2.45 -4.05
CA PRO A 28 0.97 1.21 -3.39
C PRO A 28 -0.07 1.57 -2.34
N LYS A 29 -1.17 0.82 -2.26
CA LYS A 29 -1.94 0.79 -1.01
C LYS A 29 -0.88 0.66 0.06
N GLU A 30 -0.86 1.57 1.04
CA GLU A 30 0.00 1.45 2.22
C GLU A 30 -0.47 0.21 2.98
N SER A 31 -0.28 -0.97 2.40
CA SER A 31 -0.31 -2.24 3.07
C SER A 31 1.00 -2.26 3.83
N SER A 32 1.00 -1.54 4.95
CA SER A 32 1.85 -1.94 6.04
C SER A 32 1.45 -3.38 6.34
N THR A 33 2.12 -4.40 5.78
CA THR A 33 2.21 -5.75 6.37
C THR A 33 2.79 -6.85 5.47
N VAL A 34 3.15 -6.65 4.19
CA VAL A 34 3.67 -7.79 3.39
C VAL A 34 5.13 -8.12 3.72
N GLU A 35 6.01 -7.13 3.93
CA GLU A 35 7.41 -7.37 4.37
C GLU A 35 7.51 -8.04 5.77
N SER A 36 6.42 -8.02 6.55
CA SER A 36 6.37 -8.68 7.85
C SER A 36 5.89 -10.13 7.79
N LEU A 37 5.32 -10.60 6.68
CA LEU A 37 4.64 -11.90 6.65
C LEU A 37 5.57 -13.07 6.34
N GLU A 38 6.49 -12.93 5.39
CA GLU A 38 7.39 -14.03 4.99
C GLU A 38 8.61 -14.18 5.91
N SER A 39 9.10 -13.08 6.49
CA SER A 39 10.16 -13.12 7.50
C SER A 39 9.72 -13.76 8.83
N MET A 40 8.40 -13.88 9.07
CA MET A 40 7.83 -14.43 10.30
C MET A 40 7.36 -15.89 10.22
N ILE A 41 7.49 -16.56 9.06
CA ILE A 41 7.23 -18.02 8.94
C ILE A 41 8.07 -18.82 9.96
N SER A 42 9.19 -18.25 10.41
CA SER A 42 10.10 -18.80 11.41
C SER A 42 9.58 -18.75 12.87
N TYR A 43 8.57 -17.92 13.19
CA TYR A 43 8.03 -17.82 14.56
C TYR A 43 6.80 -18.71 14.75
N ARG A 44 7.02 -20.03 14.80
CA ARG A 44 5.99 -20.97 15.31
C ARG A 44 5.80 -20.73 16.81
N ILE A 45 4.76 -19.97 17.16
CA ILE A 45 4.41 -19.73 18.56
C ILE A 45 3.40 -20.78 19.02
N ASP A 46 3.72 -21.52 20.10
CA ASP A 46 2.82 -22.49 20.71
C ASP A 46 1.56 -21.79 21.24
N LYS A 47 0.38 -22.25 20.80
CA LYS A 47 -0.95 -21.76 21.22
C LYS A 47 -1.11 -21.76 22.74
N LYS A 48 -0.46 -22.68 23.47
CA LYS A 48 -0.51 -22.75 24.94
C LYS A 48 0.12 -21.54 25.62
N ARG A 49 0.99 -20.82 24.90
CA ARG A 49 1.66 -19.60 25.38
C ARG A 49 0.80 -18.35 25.20
N ILE A 50 -0.37 -18.44 24.56
CA ILE A 50 -1.24 -17.28 24.31
C ILE A 50 -2.39 -17.31 25.31
N ARG A 51 -2.42 -16.34 26.24
CA ARG A 51 -3.55 -16.12 27.15
C ARG A 51 -4.39 -14.93 26.67
N ARG A 52 -5.68 -15.18 26.38
CA ARG A 52 -6.62 -14.12 26.02
C ARG A 52 -6.83 -13.17 27.20
N LEU A 53 -6.89 -11.88 26.92
CA LEU A 53 -7.40 -10.88 27.86
C LEU A 53 -8.90 -10.75 27.60
N ASP A 54 -9.73 -11.03 28.60
CA ASP A 54 -11.20 -10.96 28.46
C ASP A 54 -11.64 -9.53 28.18
N THR A 55 -11.91 -9.22 26.90
CA THR A 55 -12.48 -7.94 26.46
C THR A 55 -13.99 -8.03 26.16
N GLY A 56 -14.66 -9.08 26.66
CA GLY A 56 -16.08 -9.36 26.43
C GLY A 56 -16.31 -10.45 25.40
N THR A 57 -17.41 -11.18 25.53
CA THR A 57 -17.70 -12.40 24.75
C THR A 57 -17.95 -12.09 23.26
N PRO A 58 -17.26 -12.77 22.33
CA PRO A 58 -17.50 -12.62 20.90
C PRO A 58 -18.85 -13.25 20.51
N LYS A 59 -19.62 -12.55 19.67
CA LYS A 59 -20.83 -13.10 19.07
C LYS A 59 -20.43 -14.09 17.97
N ARG A 60 -21.01 -15.28 18.04
CA ARG A 60 -20.71 -16.43 17.18
C ARG A 60 -21.07 -16.10 15.72
N GLY A 61 -20.06 -15.98 14.85
CA GLY A 61 -20.26 -16.01 13.40
C GLY A 61 -19.56 -14.90 12.61
N ALA A 62 -18.24 -14.92 12.53
CA ALA A 62 -17.49 -14.42 11.37
C ALA A 62 -16.04 -14.93 11.45
N SER A 63 -15.46 -15.21 10.29
CA SER A 63 -14.09 -15.67 10.09
C SER A 63 -13.03 -14.71 10.65
N ALA A 64 -12.09 -15.25 11.43
CA ALA A 64 -10.81 -14.66 11.83
C ALA A 64 -10.87 -13.32 12.59
N GLU A 65 -11.29 -13.35 13.85
CA GLU A 65 -11.16 -12.21 14.79
C GLU A 65 -9.69 -12.02 15.22
N VAL A 66 -9.28 -10.75 15.30
CA VAL A 66 -8.01 -10.32 15.90
C VAL A 66 -8.27 -9.97 17.36
N GLU A 67 -7.50 -10.54 18.28
CA GLU A 67 -7.74 -10.44 19.71
C GLU A 67 -6.52 -9.94 20.48
N LEU A 68 -6.77 -9.26 21.60
CA LEU A 68 -5.76 -8.88 22.58
C LEU A 68 -5.38 -10.11 23.41
N ALA A 69 -4.09 -10.39 23.51
CA ALA A 69 -3.60 -11.50 24.32
C ALA A 69 -2.26 -11.19 24.97
N ILE A 70 -1.85 -12.07 25.88
CA ILE A 70 -0.54 -12.11 26.50
C ILE A 70 0.22 -13.32 25.94
N LEU A 71 1.43 -13.09 25.47
CA LEU A 71 2.37 -14.14 25.10
C LEU A 71 3.27 -14.47 26.29
N LEU A 72 3.23 -15.73 26.73
CA LEU A 72 4.04 -16.26 27.81
C LEU A 72 5.45 -16.64 27.30
N PRO A 73 6.49 -16.61 28.17
CA PRO A 73 7.83 -17.10 27.88
C PRO A 73 7.87 -18.57 27.41
N GLN A 74 8.99 -18.97 26.82
CA GLN A 74 9.15 -20.32 26.26
C GLN A 74 9.48 -21.39 27.32
N ASP A 75 10.09 -20.99 28.44
CA ASP A 75 10.38 -21.86 29.57
C ASP A 75 9.37 -21.62 30.70
N LEU A 76 8.69 -22.68 31.16
CA LEU A 76 7.64 -22.64 32.20
C LEU A 76 8.18 -23.04 33.58
N SER A 77 9.51 -23.11 33.75
CA SER A 77 10.18 -23.69 34.92
C SER A 77 10.22 -22.78 36.15
N GLU A 78 9.87 -21.50 36.04
CA GLU A 78 9.87 -20.55 37.17
C GLU A 78 8.47 -19.94 37.43
N PRO A 79 8.17 -19.53 38.69
CA PRO A 79 6.89 -18.93 39.01
C PRO A 79 6.72 -17.63 38.23
N LEU A 80 5.71 -17.59 37.36
CA LEU A 80 5.32 -16.46 36.52
C LEU A 80 5.28 -15.15 37.32
N SER A 81 6.33 -14.33 37.23
CA SER A 81 6.17 -12.90 37.48
C SER A 81 5.47 -12.32 36.26
N THR A 82 4.51 -11.42 36.48
CA THR A 82 3.86 -10.64 35.40
C THR A 82 4.84 -9.79 34.58
N GLU A 83 6.10 -9.69 35.02
CA GLU A 83 7.14 -8.84 34.45
C GLU A 83 7.75 -9.38 33.14
N GLU A 84 7.66 -10.69 32.85
CA GLU A 84 8.23 -11.28 31.62
C GLU A 84 7.20 -11.53 30.50
N SER A 85 5.94 -11.15 30.73
CA SER A 85 4.85 -11.43 29.80
C SER A 85 4.65 -10.30 28.78
N GLN A 86 4.55 -10.62 27.48
CA GLN A 86 4.44 -9.62 26.40
C GLN A 86 3.00 -9.46 25.94
N HIS A 87 2.51 -8.22 25.84
CA HIS A 87 1.20 -7.94 25.23
C HIS A 87 1.29 -8.09 23.70
N VAL A 88 0.35 -8.83 23.12
CA VAL A 88 0.36 -9.19 21.71
C VAL A 88 -1.03 -9.09 21.08
N ALA A 89 -1.09 -8.71 19.81
CA ALA A 89 -2.29 -8.79 18.99
C ALA A 89 -2.19 -10.07 18.19
N VAL A 90 -3.19 -10.93 18.35
CA VAL A 90 -3.21 -12.26 17.77
C VAL A 90 -4.30 -12.31 16.72
N LYS A 91 -3.92 -12.53 15.47
CA LYS A 91 -4.87 -12.83 14.39
C LYS A 91 -4.86 -14.31 14.10
N LYS A 92 -6.01 -14.96 14.30
CA LYS A 92 -6.23 -16.35 13.92
C LYS A 92 -6.57 -16.39 12.44
N LEU A 93 -5.76 -17.07 11.63
CA LEU A 93 -6.07 -17.30 10.22
C LEU A 93 -6.58 -18.74 10.05
N LYS A 94 -7.68 -18.90 9.30
CA LYS A 94 -8.19 -20.21 8.91
C LYS A 94 -7.79 -20.41 7.44
N MET A 95 -6.82 -21.29 7.20
CA MET A 95 -6.46 -21.70 5.84
C MET A 95 -7.33 -22.88 5.43
N GLY A 96 -7.72 -22.93 4.14
CA GLY A 96 -8.66 -23.89 3.56
C GLY A 96 -8.28 -25.37 3.73
N ASP A 97 -9.31 -26.20 3.55
CA ASP A 97 -9.49 -27.59 3.98
C ASP A 97 -8.30 -28.54 3.73
N ASN A 98 -7.73 -29.08 4.83
CA ASN A 98 -7.68 -30.54 5.09
C ASN A 98 -6.90 -30.97 6.36
N SER A 99 -6.73 -30.09 7.35
CA SER A 99 -6.43 -30.56 8.70
C SER A 99 -7.02 -29.59 9.72
N ASN A 100 -7.52 -30.13 10.82
CA ASN A 100 -8.09 -29.39 11.96
C ASN A 100 -7.04 -28.55 12.72
N GLU A 101 -5.99 -28.06 12.05
CA GLU A 101 -4.95 -27.23 12.64
C GLU A 101 -5.25 -25.74 12.42
N GLU A 102 -5.87 -25.12 13.42
CA GLU A 102 -5.88 -23.67 13.57
C GLU A 102 -4.42 -23.15 13.67
N ARG A 103 -3.92 -22.48 12.64
CA ARG A 103 -2.61 -21.83 12.66
C ARG A 103 -2.76 -20.32 12.92
N VAL A 104 -2.27 -19.87 14.07
CA VAL A 104 -2.11 -18.44 14.39
C VAL A 104 -0.91 -17.92 13.59
N LEU A 105 -1.12 -16.99 12.66
CA LEU A 105 -0.07 -16.56 11.72
C LEU A 105 0.28 -15.06 11.82
N ARG A 106 -0.33 -14.29 12.72
CA ARG A 106 0.17 -12.95 13.05
C ARG A 106 0.11 -12.73 14.56
N ILE A 107 1.28 -12.56 15.15
CA ILE A 107 1.46 -12.09 16.52
C ILE A 107 2.34 -10.84 16.39
N ARG A 108 1.74 -9.65 16.54
CA ARG A 108 2.53 -8.43 16.65
C ARG A 108 2.94 -8.28 18.11
N ILE A 109 4.24 -8.47 18.36
CA ILE A 109 4.87 -8.29 19.68
C ILE A 109 5.37 -6.85 19.76
N ILE A 110 4.95 -6.11 20.79
CA ILE A 110 5.49 -4.77 21.09
C ILE A 110 6.40 -4.90 22.32
N PRO A 111 7.72 -4.66 22.20
CA PRO A 111 8.64 -4.70 23.34
C PRO A 111 8.29 -3.63 24.39
N SER A 112 8.42 -3.98 25.67
CA SER A 112 8.08 -3.09 26.78
C SER A 112 8.98 -1.86 26.85
N ARG A 113 8.40 -0.68 27.03
CA ARG A 113 9.09 0.50 27.58
C ARG A 113 8.25 1.06 28.72
N SER A 114 8.63 0.70 29.95
CA SER A 114 8.10 1.12 31.26
C SER A 114 6.93 0.31 31.86
N ASN A 115 7.06 0.06 33.17
CA ASN A 115 6.16 -0.69 34.06
C ASN A 115 5.19 0.23 34.83
N SER A 116 4.86 1.43 34.33
CA SER A 116 3.85 2.30 34.95
C SER A 116 2.44 1.98 34.43
N GLY A 117 1.41 2.35 35.19
CA GLY A 117 0.00 2.20 34.75
C GLY A 117 -0.29 2.88 33.40
N ASP A 118 0.36 4.02 33.15
CA ASP A 118 0.27 4.75 31.88
C ASP A 118 0.97 4.00 30.73
N GLY A 119 2.09 3.32 31.03
CA GLY A 119 2.80 2.47 30.07
C GLY A 119 1.96 1.29 29.56
N ILE A 120 1.15 0.68 30.42
CA ILE A 120 0.24 -0.41 30.05
C ILE A 120 -0.91 0.10 29.16
N GLN A 121 -1.43 1.29 29.44
CA GLN A 121 -2.49 1.91 28.62
C GLN A 121 -1.98 2.31 27.23
N SER A 122 -0.80 2.95 27.14
CA SER A 122 -0.16 3.27 25.85
C SER A 122 0.17 2.00 25.05
N GLN A 123 0.56 0.89 25.70
CA GLN A 123 0.77 -0.39 25.02
C GLN A 123 -0.53 -0.97 24.46
N SER A 124 -1.62 -0.95 25.25
CA SER A 124 -2.94 -1.38 24.79
C SER A 124 -3.43 -0.52 23.62
N ALA A 125 -3.12 0.78 23.61
CA ALA A 125 -3.44 1.69 22.51
C ALA A 125 -2.66 1.32 21.24
N ALA A 126 -1.33 1.21 21.31
CA ALA A 126 -0.49 0.83 20.17
C ALA A 126 -0.94 -0.49 19.52
N LEU A 127 -1.40 -1.41 20.36
CA LEU A 127 -1.91 -2.69 19.92
C LEU A 127 -3.26 -2.56 19.23
N LEU A 128 -4.17 -1.78 19.80
CA LEU A 128 -5.46 -1.48 19.22
C LEU A 128 -5.36 -0.73 17.87
N LYS A 129 -4.41 0.22 17.73
CA LYS A 129 -4.07 0.82 16.44
C LYS A 129 -3.67 -0.24 15.41
N SER A 130 -2.83 -1.19 15.82
CA SER A 130 -2.39 -2.28 14.95
C SER A 130 -3.53 -3.22 14.55
N ILE A 131 -4.46 -3.49 15.47
CA ILE A 131 -5.69 -4.24 15.17
C ILE A 131 -6.52 -3.50 14.13
N GLY A 132 -6.72 -2.20 14.32
CA GLY A 132 -7.48 -1.39 13.38
C GLY A 132 -6.85 -1.33 11.99
N GLN A 133 -5.52 -1.23 11.90
CA GLN A 133 -4.81 -1.32 10.61
C GLN A 133 -5.01 -2.69 9.95
N MET A 134 -4.98 -3.78 10.71
CA MET A 134 -5.26 -5.10 10.16
C MET A 134 -6.70 -5.25 9.67
N HIS A 135 -7.67 -4.62 10.34
CA HIS A 135 -9.04 -4.56 9.87
C HIS A 135 -9.17 -3.79 8.54
N ILE A 136 -8.48 -2.66 8.42
CA ILE A 136 -8.41 -1.88 7.17
C ILE A 136 -7.80 -2.72 6.03
N ASP A 137 -6.70 -3.42 6.30
CA ASP A 137 -6.05 -4.28 5.31
C ASP A 137 -6.92 -5.48 4.90
N GLN A 138 -7.91 -5.86 5.71
CA GLN A 138 -8.90 -6.89 5.41
C GLN A 138 -10.17 -6.35 4.73
N GLY A 139 -10.18 -5.06 4.34
CA GLY A 139 -11.36 -4.40 3.77
C GLY A 139 -12.44 -4.05 4.81
N ARG A 140 -12.24 -4.36 6.10
CA ARG A 140 -13.13 -3.97 7.20
C ARG A 140 -12.80 -2.56 7.70
N VAL A 141 -12.86 -1.60 6.78
CA VAL A 141 -12.33 -0.24 7.01
C VAL A 141 -13.05 0.47 8.16
N GLN A 142 -14.38 0.37 8.25
CA GLN A 142 -15.17 1.01 9.33
C GLN A 142 -14.84 0.46 10.72
N GLN A 143 -14.64 -0.86 10.82
CA GLN A 143 -14.21 -1.48 12.08
C GLN A 143 -12.81 -1.02 12.45
N GLY A 144 -11.90 -0.96 11.47
CA GLY A 144 -10.55 -0.48 11.70
C GLY A 144 -10.46 0.98 12.11
N ILE A 145 -11.29 1.86 11.52
CA ILE A 145 -11.44 3.25 11.95
C ILE A 145 -11.91 3.32 13.40
N THR A 146 -12.88 2.49 13.79
CA THR A 146 -13.38 2.45 15.17
C THR A 146 -12.28 2.07 16.17
N ASP A 147 -11.51 1.04 15.85
CA ASP A 147 -10.38 0.60 16.68
C ASP A 147 -9.27 1.66 16.77
N ILE A 148 -8.90 2.27 15.64
CA ILE A 148 -7.89 3.34 15.60
C ILE A 148 -8.35 4.56 16.40
N ARG A 149 -9.63 4.96 16.32
CA ARG A 149 -10.17 6.07 17.13
C ARG A 149 -10.10 5.78 18.62
N ARG A 150 -10.44 4.57 19.04
CA ARG A 150 -10.31 4.17 20.43
C ARG A 150 -8.84 4.14 20.89
N SER A 151 -7.91 3.76 20.02
CA SER A 151 -6.47 3.90 20.30
C SER A 151 -6.06 5.37 20.48
N LEU A 152 -6.57 6.25 19.62
CA LEU A 152 -6.29 7.69 19.67
C LEU A 152 -6.77 8.30 20.99
N ASP A 153 -7.97 7.94 21.43
CA ASP A 153 -8.54 8.41 22.70
C ASP A 153 -7.68 8.00 23.91
N ILE A 154 -7.15 6.77 23.90
CA ILE A 154 -6.25 6.30 24.96
C ILE A 154 -4.95 7.10 24.94
N PHE A 155 -4.28 7.25 23.79
CA PHE A 155 -3.03 8.03 23.71
C PHE A 155 -3.23 9.51 24.11
N ARG A 156 -4.36 10.11 23.75
CA ARG A 156 -4.73 11.46 24.23
C ARG A 156 -4.89 11.51 25.74
N SER A 157 -5.55 10.51 26.33
CA SER A 157 -5.77 10.44 27.79
C SER A 157 -4.49 10.20 28.59
N THR A 158 -3.52 9.48 28.03
CA THR A 158 -2.21 9.24 28.66
C THR A 158 -1.19 10.35 28.39
N GLY A 159 -1.52 11.32 27.53
CA GLY A 159 -0.62 12.42 27.15
C GLY A 159 0.54 12.01 26.24
N ASP A 160 0.45 10.84 25.60
CA ASP A 160 1.47 10.29 24.70
C ASP A 160 1.34 10.93 23.31
N ASN A 161 1.96 12.10 23.13
CA ASN A 161 1.85 12.89 21.90
C ASN A 161 2.46 12.19 20.67
N GLU A 162 3.49 11.35 20.84
CA GLU A 162 4.07 10.56 19.74
C GLU A 162 3.07 9.49 19.29
N GLY A 163 2.44 8.79 20.25
CA GLY A 163 1.35 7.86 20.01
C GLY A 163 0.15 8.51 19.33
N VAL A 164 -0.23 9.73 19.75
CA VAL A 164 -1.28 10.54 19.11
C VAL A 164 -0.94 10.84 17.65
N ALA A 165 0.22 11.44 17.37
CA ALA A 165 0.63 11.79 16.02
C ALA A 165 0.68 10.56 15.10
N SER A 166 1.28 9.47 15.57
CA SER A 166 1.37 8.21 14.83
C SER A 166 0.00 7.59 14.53
N THR A 167 -0.95 7.73 15.46
CA THR A 167 -2.33 7.22 15.32
C THR A 167 -3.18 8.10 14.42
N LEU A 168 -3.01 9.42 14.46
CA LEU A 168 -3.64 10.35 13.53
C LEU A 168 -3.23 10.07 12.09
N CYS A 169 -1.93 9.85 11.82
CA CYS A 169 -1.50 9.43 10.47
C CYS A 169 -2.21 8.15 10.01
N ALA A 170 -2.34 7.14 10.87
CA ALA A 170 -3.04 5.89 10.53
C ALA A 170 -4.55 6.11 10.28
N LEU A 171 -5.18 6.97 11.07
CA LEU A 171 -6.58 7.34 10.90
C LEU A 171 -6.81 8.13 9.60
N ALA A 172 -5.92 9.05 9.28
CA ALA A 172 -5.96 9.84 8.05
C ALA A 172 -5.83 8.95 6.81
N ILE A 173 -4.92 7.98 6.82
CA ILE A 173 -4.81 6.95 5.76
C ILE A 173 -6.12 6.17 5.62
N ALA A 174 -6.76 5.83 6.75
CA ALA A 174 -8.04 5.12 6.74
C ALA A 174 -9.16 5.96 6.09
N TYR A 175 -9.25 7.26 6.40
CA TYR A 175 -10.19 8.18 5.76
C TYR A 175 -9.89 8.35 4.28
N PHE A 176 -8.62 8.50 3.91
CA PHE A 176 -8.19 8.61 2.52
C PHE A 176 -8.61 7.38 1.69
N ARG A 177 -8.52 6.17 2.28
CA ARG A 177 -8.95 4.92 1.63
C ARG A 177 -10.45 4.80 1.40
N ILE A 178 -11.28 5.54 2.14
CA ILE A 178 -12.75 5.59 1.93
C ILE A 178 -13.17 6.88 1.25
N GLU A 179 -12.22 7.57 0.62
CA GLU A 179 -12.44 8.79 -0.17
C GLU A 179 -13.04 9.95 0.63
N GLU A 180 -12.84 9.93 1.95
CA GLU A 180 -13.21 11.01 2.86
C GLU A 180 -12.05 12.01 2.95
N ASP A 181 -11.68 12.60 1.82
CA ASP A 181 -10.45 13.41 1.68
C ASP A 181 -10.40 14.58 2.64
N SER A 182 -11.53 15.26 2.85
CA SER A 182 -11.60 16.39 3.78
C SER A 182 -11.27 15.97 5.21
N LYS A 183 -11.74 14.78 5.65
CA LYS A 183 -11.39 14.24 6.96
C LYS A 183 -9.94 13.78 7.01
N ALA A 184 -9.44 13.18 5.92
CA ALA A 184 -8.05 12.76 5.82
C ALA A 184 -7.10 13.95 5.92
N GLU A 185 -7.40 15.04 5.21
CA GLU A 185 -6.63 16.29 5.21
C GLU A 185 -6.62 16.94 6.59
N GLU A 186 -7.78 17.08 7.24
CA GLU A 186 -7.90 17.59 8.61
C GLU A 186 -7.05 16.74 9.58
N THR A 187 -7.16 15.41 9.48
CA THR A 187 -6.48 14.49 10.39
C THR A 187 -4.96 14.48 10.16
N PHE A 188 -4.49 14.55 8.91
CA PHE A 188 -3.05 14.68 8.62
C PHE A 188 -2.51 16.04 9.05
N THR A 189 -3.29 17.11 8.90
CA THR A 189 -2.91 18.45 9.37
C THR A 189 -2.73 18.46 10.89
N GLU A 190 -3.65 17.84 11.64
CA GLU A 190 -3.50 17.67 13.10
C GLU A 190 -2.22 16.89 13.44
N ALA A 191 -1.94 15.79 12.71
CA ALA A 191 -0.73 15.00 12.90
C ALA A 191 0.54 15.82 12.61
N GLN A 192 0.53 16.64 11.56
CA GLN A 192 1.61 17.54 11.17
C GLN A 192 1.86 18.58 12.27
N GLU A 193 0.83 19.23 12.80
CA GLU A 193 0.94 20.26 13.84
C GLU A 193 1.55 19.68 15.13
N ILE A 194 1.07 18.53 15.59
CA ILE A 194 1.60 17.86 16.79
C ILE A 194 3.06 17.44 16.54
N SER A 195 3.34 16.81 15.40
CA SER A 195 4.68 16.32 15.08
C SER A 195 5.69 17.45 14.95
N SER A 196 5.28 18.57 14.34
CA SER A 196 6.09 19.79 14.23
C SER A 196 6.37 20.39 15.60
N ARG A 197 5.34 20.53 16.45
CA ARG A 197 5.45 21.10 17.80
C ARG A 197 6.41 20.32 18.70
N PHE A 198 6.39 18.99 18.63
CA PHE A 198 7.18 18.12 19.51
C PHE A 198 8.46 17.55 18.85
N GLY A 199 8.70 17.84 17.57
CA GLY A 199 9.89 17.39 16.86
C GLY A 199 9.87 15.90 16.46
N TYR A 200 8.69 15.31 16.26
CA TYR A 200 8.54 13.93 15.79
C TYR A 200 8.74 13.86 14.28
N ILE A 201 10.02 13.81 13.84
CA ILE A 201 10.40 13.94 12.43
C ILE A 201 9.77 12.82 11.56
N TRP A 202 9.68 11.61 12.09
CA TRP A 202 9.08 10.47 11.38
C TRP A 202 7.59 10.67 11.11
N GLU A 203 6.83 11.05 12.13
CA GLU A 203 5.40 11.32 12.04
C GLU A 203 5.13 12.56 11.18
N LEU A 204 5.97 13.59 11.28
CA LEU A 204 5.90 14.78 10.44
C LEU A 204 6.07 14.43 8.95
N GLY A 205 7.09 13.64 8.62
CA GLY A 205 7.32 13.20 7.24
C GLY A 205 6.16 12.36 6.71
N ARG A 206 5.61 11.45 7.53
CA ARG A 206 4.42 10.65 7.16
C ARG A 206 3.18 11.51 6.93
N ALA A 207 2.94 12.50 7.78
CA ALA A 207 1.81 13.42 7.63
C ALA A 207 1.91 14.25 6.35
N LEU A 208 3.11 14.80 6.08
CA LEU A 208 3.37 15.58 4.87
C LEU A 208 3.28 14.75 3.58
N SER A 209 3.77 13.50 3.57
CA SER A 209 3.56 12.58 2.44
C SER A 209 2.07 12.26 2.24
N GLY A 210 1.31 12.08 3.32
CA GLY A 210 -0.14 11.90 3.28
C GLY A 210 -0.89 13.09 2.66
N LEU A 211 -0.55 14.31 3.10
CA LEU A 211 -1.08 15.54 2.53
C LEU A 211 -0.68 15.71 1.07
N ALA A 212 0.54 15.36 0.70
CA ALA A 212 0.99 15.42 -0.69
C ALA A 212 0.13 14.55 -1.61
N LYS A 213 -0.23 13.33 -1.16
CA LYS A 213 -1.15 12.45 -1.90
C LYS A 213 -2.51 13.12 -2.07
N ILE A 214 -3.07 13.71 -1.01
CA ILE A 214 -4.37 14.40 -1.06
C ILE A 214 -4.31 15.58 -2.04
N TYR A 215 -3.31 16.46 -1.93
CA TYR A 215 -3.15 17.60 -2.82
C TYR A 215 -3.02 17.18 -4.29
N TYR A 216 -2.28 16.09 -4.54
CA TYR A 216 -2.16 15.52 -5.88
C TYR A 216 -3.54 15.10 -6.45
N TYR A 217 -4.36 14.38 -5.68
CA TYR A 217 -5.71 13.99 -6.14
C TYR A 217 -6.69 15.16 -6.24
N GLN A 218 -6.44 16.26 -5.53
CA GLN A 218 -7.18 17.52 -5.68
C GLN A 218 -6.69 18.34 -6.89
N GLY A 219 -5.66 17.89 -7.61
CA GLY A 219 -5.04 18.61 -8.73
C GLY A 219 -4.07 19.72 -8.33
N ASP A 220 -3.77 19.89 -7.04
CA ASP A 220 -2.77 20.84 -6.54
C ASP A 220 -1.38 20.19 -6.50
N THR A 221 -0.85 19.88 -7.68
CA THR A 221 0.43 19.19 -7.86
C THR A 221 1.62 20.01 -7.35
N GLY A 222 1.51 21.34 -7.40
CA GLY A 222 2.50 22.26 -6.80
C GLY A 222 2.64 22.07 -5.29
N LYS A 223 1.53 22.00 -4.55
CA LYS A 223 1.57 21.69 -3.11
C LYS A 223 2.04 20.26 -2.83
N ALA A 224 1.67 19.29 -3.67
CA ALA A 224 2.13 17.92 -3.53
C ALA A 224 3.66 17.82 -3.63
N ILE A 225 4.25 18.39 -4.68
CA ILE A 225 5.70 18.43 -4.89
C ILE A 225 6.41 19.17 -3.75
N SER A 226 5.91 20.36 -3.36
CA SER A 226 6.48 21.13 -2.25
C SER A 226 6.49 20.35 -0.94
N SER A 227 5.40 19.63 -0.64
CA SER A 227 5.29 18.79 0.56
C SER A 227 6.28 17.63 0.51
N LEU A 228 6.40 16.93 -0.62
CA LEU A 228 7.36 15.83 -0.78
C LEU A 228 8.82 16.30 -0.73
N ILE A 229 9.15 17.49 -1.24
CA ILE A 229 10.49 18.08 -1.10
C ILE A 229 10.82 18.33 0.38
N GLN A 230 9.87 18.85 1.16
CA GLN A 230 10.06 18.99 2.61
C GLN A 230 10.30 17.63 3.29
N VAL A 231 9.54 16.59 2.92
CA VAL A 231 9.77 15.23 3.44
C VAL A 231 11.16 14.71 3.06
N MET A 232 11.62 14.96 1.83
CA MET A 232 12.96 14.58 1.36
C MET A 232 14.04 15.21 2.25
N GLU A 233 13.94 16.49 2.54
CA GLU A 233 14.88 17.20 3.41
C GLU A 233 14.90 16.63 4.83
N LEU A 234 13.73 16.33 5.40
CA LEU A 234 13.60 15.72 6.72
C LEU A 234 14.27 14.34 6.79
N TYR A 235 13.97 13.45 5.84
CA TYR A 235 14.53 12.09 5.85
C TYR A 235 15.99 11.99 5.43
N THR A 236 16.46 12.94 4.61
CA THR A 236 17.90 13.09 4.30
C THR A 236 18.68 13.42 5.57
N ARG A 237 18.17 14.32 6.43
CA ARG A 237 18.81 14.63 7.72
C ARG A 237 18.86 13.44 8.68
N LEU A 238 17.91 12.52 8.57
CA LEU A 238 17.89 11.29 9.38
C LEU A 238 18.79 10.17 8.81
N GLY A 239 19.27 10.29 7.57
CA GLY A 239 20.12 9.28 6.93
C GLY A 239 19.36 7.98 6.61
N THR A 240 18.07 8.06 6.31
CA THR A 240 17.20 6.88 6.19
C THR A 240 16.95 6.54 4.72
N GLU A 241 17.81 5.68 4.16
CA GLU A 241 17.80 5.34 2.71
C GLU A 241 16.45 4.82 2.21
N VAL A 242 15.76 3.97 3.00
CA VAL A 242 14.41 3.47 2.68
C VAL A 242 13.42 4.64 2.52
N ALA A 243 13.43 5.59 3.44
CA ALA A 243 12.48 6.69 3.43
C ALA A 243 12.78 7.67 2.29
N ILE A 244 14.06 7.91 1.99
CA ILE A 244 14.51 8.68 0.84
C ILE A 244 14.08 8.00 -0.48
N ALA A 245 14.18 6.68 -0.57
CA ALA A 245 13.71 5.91 -1.72
C ALA A 245 12.19 6.07 -1.92
N ASN A 246 11.42 5.95 -0.84
CA ASN A 246 9.97 6.13 -0.86
C ASN A 246 9.57 7.54 -1.36
N VAL A 247 10.24 8.59 -0.88
CA VAL A 247 9.92 9.96 -1.33
C VAL A 247 10.31 10.18 -2.79
N ASN A 248 11.44 9.63 -3.25
CA ASN A 248 11.81 9.68 -4.67
C ASN A 248 10.77 8.95 -5.54
N TYR A 249 10.26 7.82 -5.05
CA TYR A 249 9.21 7.08 -5.71
C TYR A 249 7.92 7.90 -5.80
N GLU A 250 7.45 8.47 -4.69
CA GLU A 250 6.25 9.32 -4.64
C GLU A 250 6.39 10.56 -5.55
N LEU A 251 7.54 11.25 -5.52
CA LEU A 251 7.82 12.37 -6.42
C LEU A 251 7.76 11.95 -7.89
N GLY A 252 8.33 10.78 -8.22
CA GLY A 252 8.33 10.25 -9.57
C GLY A 252 6.94 9.96 -10.12
N LEU A 253 6.03 9.45 -9.27
CA LEU A 253 4.64 9.25 -9.64
C LEU A 253 3.92 10.59 -9.89
N VAL A 254 4.14 11.59 -9.03
CA VAL A 254 3.56 12.94 -9.21
C VAL A 254 4.06 13.58 -10.50
N TYR A 255 5.38 13.56 -10.77
CA TYR A 255 5.94 14.07 -12.01
C TYR A 255 5.43 13.33 -13.26
N MET A 256 5.26 12.00 -13.17
CA MET A 256 4.69 11.21 -14.26
C MET A 256 3.23 11.60 -14.55
N GLY A 257 2.44 11.88 -13.51
CA GLY A 257 1.07 12.40 -13.63
C GLY A 257 1.01 13.75 -14.33
N GLU A 258 1.96 14.64 -14.04
CA GLU A 258 2.11 15.96 -14.69
C GLU A 258 2.73 15.89 -16.10
N ALA A 259 2.93 14.68 -16.64
CA ALA A 259 3.65 14.44 -17.88
C ALA A 259 5.09 15.00 -17.91
N ASN A 260 5.67 15.30 -16.73
CA ASN A 260 7.05 15.72 -16.61
C ASN A 260 7.98 14.50 -16.58
N TYR A 261 8.13 13.87 -17.74
CA TYR A 261 8.70 12.54 -17.87
C TYR A 261 10.20 12.46 -17.55
N ASP A 262 10.97 13.54 -17.75
CA ASP A 262 12.40 13.54 -17.46
C ASP A 262 12.65 13.57 -15.93
N GLU A 263 11.90 14.39 -15.20
CA GLU A 263 11.94 14.45 -13.73
C GLU A 263 11.38 13.17 -13.11
N ALA A 264 10.34 12.59 -13.70
CA ALA A 264 9.81 11.29 -13.30
C ALA A 264 10.86 10.19 -13.47
N GLU A 265 11.54 10.12 -14.62
CA GLU A 265 12.59 9.13 -14.87
C GLU A 265 13.74 9.28 -13.87
N SER A 266 14.19 10.52 -13.63
CA SER A 266 15.27 10.84 -12.70
C SER A 266 14.96 10.40 -11.27
N THR A 267 13.76 10.72 -10.78
CA THR A 267 13.35 10.40 -9.40
C THR A 267 13.01 8.91 -9.23
N LEU A 268 12.28 8.29 -10.16
CA LEU A 268 12.02 6.84 -10.12
C LEU A 268 13.30 6.01 -10.24
N SER A 269 14.27 6.43 -11.06
CA SER A 269 15.56 5.73 -11.18
C SER A 269 16.40 5.83 -9.90
N LYS A 270 16.34 6.97 -9.19
CA LYS A 270 16.96 7.11 -7.86
C LYS A 270 16.30 6.18 -6.85
N ALA A 271 14.96 6.13 -6.83
CA ALA A 271 14.22 5.21 -5.96
C ALA A 271 14.61 3.75 -6.24
N TYR A 272 14.60 3.35 -7.52
CA TYR A 272 15.00 2.01 -7.96
C TYR A 272 16.43 1.65 -7.49
N THR A 273 17.38 2.55 -7.67
CA THR A 273 18.78 2.36 -7.27
C THR A 273 18.90 2.19 -5.76
N LEU A 274 18.21 3.03 -4.98
CA LEU A 274 18.21 2.95 -3.53
C LEU A 274 17.53 1.68 -3.00
N TYR A 275 16.38 1.29 -3.56
CA TYR A 275 15.72 0.03 -3.20
C TYR A 275 16.61 -1.17 -3.52
N THR A 276 17.35 -1.12 -4.63
CA THR A 276 18.32 -2.16 -4.99
C THR A 276 19.48 -2.21 -4.01
N SER A 277 20.04 -1.06 -3.59
CA SER A 277 21.17 -1.04 -2.66
C SER A 277 20.83 -1.57 -1.28
N ILE A 278 19.59 -1.36 -0.82
CA ILE A 278 19.11 -1.84 0.49
C ILE A 278 18.44 -3.22 0.43
N GLY A 279 18.27 -3.80 -0.76
CA GLY A 279 17.62 -5.11 -0.94
C GLY A 279 16.11 -5.12 -0.65
N ALA A 280 15.42 -4.01 -0.88
CA ALA A 280 13.98 -3.88 -0.66
C ALA A 280 13.19 -4.33 -1.90
N ASP A 281 13.03 -5.65 -2.07
CA ASP A 281 12.41 -6.27 -3.26
C ASP A 281 11.06 -5.66 -3.66
N LEU A 282 10.18 -5.38 -2.70
CA LEU A 282 8.89 -4.74 -2.98
C LEU A 282 9.07 -3.34 -3.61
N GLY A 283 10.00 -2.56 -3.08
CA GLY A 283 10.35 -1.25 -3.62
C GLY A 283 10.98 -1.33 -5.02
N ILE A 284 11.85 -2.32 -5.25
CA ILE A 284 12.43 -2.59 -6.57
C ILE A 284 11.32 -2.89 -7.59
N GLY A 285 10.40 -3.80 -7.26
CA GLY A 285 9.26 -4.13 -8.12
C GLY A 285 8.37 -2.92 -8.42
N ASN A 286 8.04 -2.12 -7.39
CA ASN A 286 7.24 -0.91 -7.55
C ASN A 286 7.91 0.13 -8.46
N ALA A 287 9.19 0.39 -8.25
CA ALA A 287 9.94 1.36 -9.06
C ALA A 287 10.13 0.85 -10.50
N ALA A 288 10.40 -0.44 -10.71
CA ALA A 288 10.47 -1.05 -12.03
C ALA A 288 9.13 -0.95 -12.77
N ALA A 289 8.02 -1.25 -12.10
CA ALA A 289 6.68 -1.13 -12.69
C ALA A 289 6.37 0.33 -13.09
N ALA A 290 6.70 1.29 -12.23
CA ALA A 290 6.50 2.72 -12.51
C ALA A 290 7.38 3.21 -13.67
N LEU A 291 8.66 2.83 -13.72
CA LEU A 291 9.53 3.12 -14.85
C LEU A 291 9.01 2.47 -16.14
N GLY A 292 8.52 1.24 -16.06
CA GLY A 292 7.89 0.54 -17.18
C GLY A 292 6.69 1.31 -17.74
N GLN A 293 5.83 1.82 -16.86
CA GLN A 293 4.71 2.69 -17.26
C GLN A 293 5.17 4.01 -17.87
N LEU A 294 6.20 4.63 -17.29
CA LEU A 294 6.79 5.87 -17.81
C LEU A 294 7.31 5.68 -19.24
N PHE A 295 8.09 4.62 -19.49
CA PHE A 295 8.60 4.34 -20.84
C PHE A 295 7.49 3.98 -21.83
N PHE A 296 6.39 3.35 -21.36
CA PHE A 296 5.21 3.16 -22.21
C PHE A 296 4.62 4.51 -22.67
N ARG A 297 4.49 5.47 -21.75
CA ARG A 297 4.00 6.83 -22.05
C ARG A 297 4.96 7.62 -22.96
N ARG A 298 6.26 7.36 -22.88
CA ARG A 298 7.31 7.88 -23.79
C ARG A 298 7.43 7.12 -25.11
N GLU A 299 6.54 6.15 -25.36
CA GLU A 299 6.54 5.28 -26.54
C GLU A 299 7.75 4.34 -26.71
N ASP A 300 8.61 4.21 -25.69
CA ASP A 300 9.70 3.23 -25.65
C ASP A 300 9.18 1.87 -25.15
N VAL A 301 8.50 1.16 -26.06
CA VAL A 301 7.87 -0.15 -25.78
C VAL A 301 8.88 -1.18 -25.32
N MET A 302 10.11 -1.14 -25.86
CA MET A 302 11.15 -2.13 -25.56
C MET A 302 11.60 -2.02 -24.10
N LYS A 303 11.92 -0.80 -23.64
CA LYS A 303 12.27 -0.60 -22.22
C LYS A 303 11.09 -0.87 -21.31
N SER A 304 9.88 -0.44 -21.71
CA SER A 304 8.66 -0.69 -20.96
C SER A 304 8.42 -2.18 -20.73
N ALA A 305 8.50 -2.99 -21.80
CA ALA A 305 8.31 -4.44 -21.73
C ALA A 305 9.36 -5.12 -20.83
N SER A 306 10.62 -4.69 -20.92
CA SER A 306 11.70 -5.23 -20.07
C SER A 306 11.45 -4.96 -18.58
N LEU A 307 11.13 -3.71 -18.23
CA LEU A 307 10.94 -3.30 -16.85
C LEU A 307 9.66 -3.89 -16.23
N LEU A 308 8.58 -4.00 -17.00
CA LEU A 308 7.36 -4.66 -16.52
C LEU A 308 7.55 -6.16 -16.36
N LEU A 309 8.35 -6.82 -17.21
CA LEU A 309 8.69 -8.23 -17.02
C LEU A 309 9.53 -8.44 -15.76
N GLU A 310 10.50 -7.54 -15.52
CA GLU A 310 11.28 -7.54 -14.28
C GLU A 310 10.40 -7.36 -13.04
N ALA A 311 9.51 -6.37 -13.04
CA ALA A 311 8.56 -6.15 -11.94
C ALA A 311 7.69 -7.39 -11.69
N GLN A 312 7.16 -8.02 -12.74
CA GLN A 312 6.40 -9.27 -12.62
C GLN A 312 7.20 -10.37 -11.94
N ASN A 313 8.42 -10.65 -12.42
CA ASN A 313 9.27 -11.69 -11.84
C ASN A 313 9.56 -11.43 -10.35
N ILE A 314 9.74 -10.16 -9.98
CA ILE A 314 9.93 -9.77 -8.58
C ILE A 314 8.66 -10.06 -7.78
N TYR A 315 7.49 -9.58 -8.23
CA TYR A 315 6.22 -9.76 -7.54
C TYR A 315 5.82 -11.23 -7.39
N GLU A 316 6.03 -12.05 -8.42
CA GLU A 316 5.84 -13.51 -8.34
C GLU A 316 6.75 -14.14 -7.29
N ARG A 317 8.03 -13.75 -7.26
CA ARG A 317 9.01 -14.28 -6.31
C ARG A 317 8.66 -13.94 -4.85
N ILE A 318 8.15 -12.72 -4.59
CA ILE A 318 7.79 -12.27 -3.23
C ILE A 318 6.31 -12.50 -2.89
N GLY A 319 5.55 -13.12 -3.79
CA GLY A 319 4.12 -13.39 -3.62
C GLY A 319 3.24 -12.13 -3.51
N GLU A 320 3.66 -10.98 -4.04
CA GLU A 320 2.89 -9.74 -3.95
C GLU A 320 1.87 -9.66 -5.10
N LYS A 321 0.63 -10.04 -4.78
CA LYS A 321 -0.44 -10.21 -5.77
C LYS A 321 -0.98 -8.89 -6.35
N ASN A 322 -0.99 -7.77 -5.62
CA ASN A 322 -1.60 -6.53 -6.12
C ASN A 322 -0.77 -5.89 -7.24
N GLY A 323 0.52 -5.74 -7.00
CA GLY A 323 1.53 -5.26 -7.94
C GLY A 323 1.69 -6.21 -9.12
N LEU A 324 1.59 -7.53 -8.90
CA LEU A 324 1.51 -8.50 -10.00
C LEU A 324 0.31 -8.21 -10.90
N THR A 325 -0.87 -8.08 -10.33
CA THR A 325 -2.11 -7.75 -11.07
C THR A 325 -1.94 -6.48 -11.90
N ASN A 326 -1.40 -5.42 -11.29
CA ASN A 326 -1.19 -4.15 -11.99
C ASN A 326 -0.17 -4.27 -13.14
N THR A 327 0.91 -5.00 -12.90
CA THR A 327 1.93 -5.26 -13.92
C THR A 327 1.38 -6.04 -15.10
N LEU A 328 0.56 -7.07 -14.87
CA LEU A 328 -0.08 -7.86 -15.91
C LEU A 328 -0.99 -6.99 -16.81
N TRP A 329 -1.77 -6.10 -16.21
CA TRP A 329 -2.61 -5.16 -16.96
C TRP A 329 -1.80 -4.20 -17.84
N HIS A 330 -0.69 -3.64 -17.31
CA HIS A 330 0.20 -2.79 -18.12
C HIS A 330 0.91 -3.55 -19.24
N ARG A 331 1.30 -4.81 -19.01
CA ARG A 331 1.83 -5.68 -20.06
C ARG A 331 0.78 -6.01 -21.11
N ALA A 332 -0.49 -6.18 -20.73
CA ALA A 332 -1.59 -6.36 -21.68
C ALA A 332 -1.73 -5.13 -22.61
N LYS A 333 -1.54 -3.90 -22.10
CA LYS A 333 -1.50 -2.69 -22.94
C LYS A 333 -0.39 -2.70 -23.98
N ILE A 334 0.78 -3.24 -23.64
CA ILE A 334 1.87 -3.42 -24.61
C ILE A 334 1.43 -4.39 -25.72
N TYR A 335 0.91 -5.56 -25.35
CA TYR A 335 0.47 -6.53 -26.35
C TYR A 335 -0.69 -6.03 -27.22
N GLU A 336 -1.60 -5.25 -26.65
CA GLU A 336 -2.66 -4.59 -27.41
C GLU A 336 -2.09 -3.63 -28.46
N ARG A 337 -1.15 -2.77 -28.07
CA ARG A 337 -0.46 -1.84 -28.98
C ARG A 337 0.32 -2.54 -30.09
N GLU A 338 0.88 -3.72 -29.80
CA GLU A 338 1.53 -4.60 -30.77
C GLU A 338 0.55 -5.45 -31.59
N LYS A 339 -0.76 -5.31 -31.38
CA LYS A 339 -1.84 -6.10 -32.01
C LYS A 339 -1.77 -7.59 -31.71
N GLN A 340 -1.06 -7.98 -30.64
CA GLN A 340 -1.00 -9.33 -30.11
C GLN A 340 -2.18 -9.59 -29.16
N TYR A 341 -3.41 -9.43 -29.68
CA TYR A 341 -4.64 -9.40 -28.88
C TYR A 341 -4.86 -10.65 -28.02
N THR A 342 -4.52 -11.83 -28.52
CA THR A 342 -4.64 -13.08 -27.76
C THR A 342 -3.73 -13.11 -26.53
N LYS A 343 -2.51 -12.56 -26.63
CA LYS A 343 -1.60 -12.44 -25.48
C LYS A 343 -2.09 -11.39 -24.49
N ALA A 344 -2.63 -10.28 -24.98
CA ALA A 344 -3.22 -9.25 -24.13
C ALA A 344 -4.39 -9.81 -23.30
N LEU A 345 -5.33 -10.51 -23.93
CA LEU A 345 -6.47 -11.14 -23.26
C LEU A 345 -6.04 -12.19 -22.21
N ALA A 346 -5.03 -13.01 -22.52
CA ALA A 346 -4.52 -14.00 -21.55
C ALA A 346 -3.96 -13.35 -20.28
N LEU A 347 -3.24 -12.23 -20.41
CA LEU A 347 -2.75 -11.49 -19.24
C LEU A 347 -3.87 -10.81 -18.46
N LEU A 348 -4.92 -10.34 -19.14
CA LEU A 348 -6.08 -9.75 -18.47
C LEU A 348 -6.86 -10.81 -17.70
N GLU A 349 -7.05 -12.00 -18.25
CA GLU A 349 -7.69 -13.13 -17.55
C GLU A 349 -6.89 -13.52 -16.29
N GLU A 350 -5.56 -13.58 -16.39
CA GLU A 350 -4.69 -13.83 -15.23
C GLU A 350 -4.85 -12.75 -14.16
N ALA A 351 -4.81 -11.46 -14.55
CA ALA A 351 -5.03 -10.35 -13.65
C ALA A 351 -6.43 -10.38 -12.99
N GLN A 352 -7.46 -10.79 -13.72
CA GLN A 352 -8.83 -10.94 -13.21
C GLN A 352 -8.92 -12.04 -12.16
N ASN A 353 -8.33 -13.20 -12.43
CA ASN A 353 -8.32 -14.31 -11.49
C ASN A 353 -7.65 -13.91 -10.16
N ILE A 354 -6.50 -13.22 -10.24
CA ILE A 354 -5.82 -12.70 -9.05
C ILE A 354 -6.68 -11.63 -8.35
N SER A 355 -7.34 -10.74 -9.11
CA SER A 355 -8.23 -9.71 -8.56
C SER A 355 -9.43 -10.29 -7.83
N HIS A 356 -9.99 -11.39 -8.36
CA HIS A 356 -11.08 -12.14 -7.73
C HIS A 356 -10.64 -12.73 -6.38
N ASP A 357 -9.47 -13.36 -6.32
CA ASP A 357 -8.88 -13.86 -5.07
C ASP A 357 -8.69 -12.75 -4.01
N LEU A 358 -8.40 -11.53 -4.47
CA LEU A 358 -8.16 -10.37 -3.62
C LEU A 358 -9.43 -9.58 -3.29
N GLY A 359 -10.57 -9.89 -3.91
CA GLY A 359 -11.81 -9.12 -3.78
C GLY A 359 -11.74 -7.70 -4.35
N LEU A 360 -10.91 -7.46 -5.35
CA LEU A 360 -10.72 -6.15 -5.99
C LEU A 360 -11.74 -5.94 -7.13
N THR A 361 -13.00 -5.68 -6.78
CA THR A 361 -14.12 -5.60 -7.73
C THR A 361 -13.92 -4.54 -8.82
N GLU A 362 -13.37 -3.39 -8.49
CA GLU A 362 -13.06 -2.33 -9.46
C GLU A 362 -11.98 -2.74 -10.45
N TYR A 363 -10.99 -3.51 -10.00
CA TYR A 363 -9.93 -4.00 -10.86
C TYR A 363 -10.44 -5.06 -11.84
N ILE A 364 -11.37 -5.91 -11.40
CA ILE A 364 -12.05 -6.88 -12.26
C ILE A 364 -12.78 -6.14 -13.38
N ALA A 365 -13.58 -5.13 -13.04
CA ALA A 365 -14.30 -4.30 -14.01
C ALA A 365 -13.34 -3.64 -15.00
N ARG A 366 -12.23 -3.07 -14.53
CA ARG A 366 -11.20 -2.48 -15.39
C ARG A 366 -10.60 -3.47 -16.38
N CYS A 367 -10.38 -4.72 -15.97
CA CYS A 367 -9.92 -5.77 -16.87
C CYS A 367 -11.02 -6.20 -17.86
N ASP A 368 -12.29 -6.23 -17.45
CA ASP A 368 -13.43 -6.55 -18.32
C ASP A 368 -13.58 -5.49 -19.41
N ASP A 369 -13.57 -4.21 -19.02
CA ASP A 369 -13.67 -3.08 -19.95
C ASP A 369 -12.53 -3.12 -20.98
N PHE A 370 -11.31 -3.37 -20.52
CA PHE A 370 -10.18 -3.43 -21.44
C PHE A 370 -10.22 -4.67 -22.34
N SER A 371 -10.71 -5.79 -21.82
CA SER A 371 -10.96 -6.99 -22.63
C SER A 371 -12.00 -6.71 -23.71
N GLN A 372 -13.08 -5.99 -23.41
CA GLN A 372 -14.10 -5.60 -24.40
C GLN A 372 -13.49 -4.76 -25.52
N ILE A 373 -12.68 -3.74 -25.18
CA ILE A 373 -11.96 -2.91 -26.17
C ILE A 373 -11.10 -3.76 -27.10
N ILE A 374 -10.41 -4.77 -26.57
CA ILE A 374 -9.58 -5.68 -27.38
C ILE A 374 -10.45 -6.52 -28.33
N HIS A 375 -11.58 -7.06 -27.85
CA HIS A 375 -12.49 -7.83 -28.71
C HIS A 375 -13.05 -7.00 -29.86
N GLU A 376 -13.42 -5.73 -29.62
CA GLU A 376 -13.87 -4.81 -30.66
C GLU A 376 -12.77 -4.57 -31.72
N LYS A 377 -11.53 -4.31 -31.28
CA LYS A 377 -10.37 -4.17 -32.18
C LYS A 377 -10.09 -5.44 -32.99
N MET A 378 -10.26 -6.61 -32.40
CA MET A 378 -10.13 -7.89 -33.12
C MET A 378 -11.19 -8.06 -34.21
N LYS A 379 -12.44 -7.68 -33.91
CA LYS A 379 -13.55 -7.73 -34.87
C LYS A 379 -13.29 -6.79 -36.05
N ASP A 380 -12.93 -5.54 -35.78
CA ASP A 380 -12.59 -4.55 -36.81
C ASP A 380 -11.42 -5.01 -37.68
N ALA A 381 -10.40 -5.63 -37.08
CA ALA A 381 -9.27 -6.18 -37.83
C ALA A 381 -9.68 -7.34 -38.74
N ALA A 382 -10.59 -8.21 -38.29
CA ALA A 382 -11.12 -9.31 -39.09
C ALA A 382 -11.96 -8.80 -40.28
N GLU A 383 -12.80 -7.79 -40.06
CA GLU A 383 -13.65 -7.19 -41.10
C GLU A 383 -12.82 -6.49 -42.20
N ARG A 384 -11.65 -5.93 -41.86
CA ARG A 384 -10.72 -5.33 -42.83
C ARG A 384 -9.93 -6.34 -43.67
N VAL A 385 -9.88 -7.62 -43.27
CA VAL A 385 -9.22 -8.68 -44.04
C VAL A 385 -10.18 -9.33 -45.04
N VAL A 386 -11.49 -9.21 -44.79
CA VAL A 386 -12.56 -9.81 -45.62
C VAL A 386 -13.05 -8.85 -46.72
N ASN A 387 -12.87 -7.54 -46.55
CA ASN A 387 -13.12 -6.50 -47.57
C ASN A 387 -11.83 -6.10 -48.29
#